data_AF-A0AAV0X111-F1
#
_entry.id   AF-A0AAV0X111-F1
#
_cell.length_a   1.000
_cell.length_b   1.000
_cell.length_c   1.000
_cell.angle_alpha   90.00
_cell.angle_beta   90.00
_cell.angle_gamma   90.00
#
_symmetry.space_group_name_H-M   'P 1'
#
loop_
_entity.id
_entity.type
_entity.pdbx_description
1 polymer ?
#
loop_
_entity_poly.entity_id
_entity_poly.type
_entity_poly.pdbx_seq_one_letter_code
_entity_poly.pdbx_strand_id
1 'polypeptide(L)'
;MADTTSELDETPSIECFQNYTAPEVFIQGIAGIVNQEDVESMIIAQKEMLQRFEKTNEMLTNCNLLSMSHLKTTSQDLKKHTQMLAELRKDLDSTFKRIATFRSKIKVQHPDLQKSILEEKQKELEQKTVDSSSSGSASTASPYNSDTN
;
A
#
# COMPACT_ATOMS: atom_id res chain seq x y z
N MET A 1 6.89 -85.21 21.13
CA MET A 1 8.17 -84.76 21.70
C MET A 1 7.99 -83.30 22.04
N ALA A 2 7.99 -82.98 23.33
CA ALA A 2 8.14 -81.62 23.81
C ALA A 2 9.63 -81.28 23.71
N ASP A 3 9.95 -80.10 23.20
CA ASP A 3 11.11 -79.38 23.69
C ASP A 3 10.74 -77.91 23.82
N THR A 4 10.98 -77.38 25.01
CA THR A 4 10.66 -76.03 25.46
C THR A 4 11.80 -75.63 26.36
N THR A 5 12.68 -74.76 25.88
CA THR A 5 13.62 -73.97 26.69
C THR A 5 14.11 -72.83 25.79
N SER A 6 13.73 -71.56 26.05
CA SER A 6 14.47 -70.59 26.89
C SER A 6 15.89 -70.33 26.31
N GLU A 7 16.34 -69.13 25.93
CA GLU A 7 16.17 -67.82 26.59
C GLU A 7 16.39 -66.65 25.61
N LEU A 8 15.63 -65.58 25.86
CA LEU A 8 15.98 -64.20 25.56
C LEU A 8 17.04 -63.75 26.59
N ASP A 9 18.21 -63.28 26.16
CA ASP A 9 18.94 -62.14 26.76
C ASP A 9 20.34 -62.04 26.15
N GLU A 10 20.47 -61.44 24.96
CA GLU A 10 21.73 -60.78 24.62
C GLU A 10 21.75 -59.41 25.30
N THR A 11 21.95 -59.42 26.62
CA THR A 11 22.48 -58.25 27.31
C THR A 11 23.84 -57.94 26.69
N PRO A 12 24.14 -56.70 26.26
CA PRO A 12 25.45 -56.36 25.73
C PRO A 12 26.48 -56.67 26.81
N SER A 13 27.35 -57.65 26.54
CA SER A 13 28.27 -58.21 27.50
C SER A 13 29.18 -57.12 28.10
N ILE A 14 29.30 -57.17 29.42
CA ILE A 14 30.16 -56.33 30.29
C ILE A 14 31.65 -56.35 29.90
N GLU A 15 32.05 -57.20 28.96
CA GLU A 15 33.44 -57.39 28.51
C GLU A 15 34.02 -56.18 27.76
N CYS A 16 33.20 -55.22 27.32
CA CYS A 16 33.67 -53.98 26.69
C CYS A 16 34.44 -53.03 27.65
N PHE A 17 34.35 -53.24 28.98
CA PHE A 17 34.89 -52.31 29.98
C PHE A 17 36.13 -52.79 30.74
N GLN A 18 36.73 -53.93 30.38
CA GLN A 18 37.82 -54.56 31.16
C GLN A 18 39.11 -53.71 31.29
N ASN A 19 39.29 -52.65 30.49
CA ASN A 19 40.49 -51.80 30.51
C ASN A 19 40.25 -50.39 31.06
N TYR A 20 39.05 -50.10 31.58
CA TYR A 20 38.69 -48.78 32.09
C TYR A 20 38.36 -48.85 33.58
N THR A 21 38.87 -47.89 34.35
CA THR A 21 38.46 -47.67 35.73
C THR A 21 37.03 -47.14 35.79
N ALA A 22 36.30 -47.43 36.88
CA ALA A 22 34.92 -46.96 37.05
C ALA A 22 34.74 -45.43 36.82
N PRO A 23 35.69 -44.55 37.22
CA PRO A 23 35.64 -43.13 36.88
C PRO A 23 35.75 -42.82 35.38
N GLU A 24 36.55 -43.57 34.63
CA GLU A 24 36.70 -43.38 33.17
C GLU A 24 35.41 -43.75 32.44
N VAL A 25 34.75 -44.85 32.83
CA VAL A 25 33.45 -45.26 32.30
C VAL A 25 32.37 -44.21 32.62
N PHE A 26 32.39 -43.65 33.83
CA PHE A 26 31.45 -42.59 34.24
C PHE A 26 31.64 -41.30 33.44
N ILE A 27 32.89 -40.85 33.27
CA ILE A 27 33.22 -39.65 32.49
C ILE A 27 32.86 -39.85 31.02
N GLN A 28 33.14 -41.03 30.45
CA GLN A 28 32.80 -41.34 29.06
C GLN A 28 31.28 -41.47 28.86
N GLY A 29 30.56 -42.02 29.85
CA GLY A 29 29.11 -42.02 29.90
C GLY A 29 28.55 -40.59 29.86
N ILE A 30 29.05 -39.69 30.70
CA ILE A 30 28.63 -38.28 30.72
C ILE A 30 29.02 -37.55 29.43
N ALA A 31 30.21 -37.81 28.89
CA ALA A 31 30.66 -37.23 27.63
C ALA A 31 29.79 -37.66 26.43
N GLY A 32 29.23 -38.87 26.48
CA GLY A 32 28.32 -39.40 25.47
C GLY A 32 26.85 -38.99 25.63
N ILE A 33 26.46 -38.33 26.74
CA ILE A 33 25.06 -37.89 26.96
C ILE A 33 24.65 -36.80 25.96
N VAL A 34 25.60 -35.97 25.53
CA VAL A 34 25.32 -34.90 24.57
C VAL A 34 25.61 -35.41 23.17
N ASN A 35 24.57 -35.47 22.34
CA ASN A 35 24.75 -35.74 20.93
C ASN A 35 25.32 -34.50 20.22
N GLN A 36 26.57 -34.60 19.79
CA GLN A 36 27.25 -33.51 19.09
C GLN A 36 26.57 -33.13 17.78
N GLU A 37 25.94 -34.08 17.08
CA GLU A 37 25.19 -33.84 15.84
C GLU A 37 23.93 -32.99 16.08
N ASP A 38 23.24 -33.22 17.19
CA ASP A 38 22.05 -32.43 17.57
C ASP A 38 22.44 -30.99 17.95
N VAL A 39 23.57 -30.83 18.65
CA VAL A 39 24.13 -29.51 18.98
C VAL A 39 24.49 -28.75 17.70
N GLU A 40 25.14 -29.40 16.74
CA GLU A 40 25.50 -28.79 15.46
C GLU A 40 24.26 -28.41 14.64
N SER A 41 23.26 -29.30 14.59
CA SER A 41 21.98 -29.04 13.94
C SER A 41 21.25 -27.85 14.56
N MET A 42 21.28 -27.73 15.89
CA MET A 42 20.74 -26.57 16.61
C MET A 42 21.46 -25.27 16.23
N ILE A 43 22.80 -25.30 16.17
CA ILE A 43 23.61 -24.14 15.80
C ILE A 43 23.28 -23.69 14.37
N ILE A 44 23.13 -24.62 13.43
CA ILE A 44 22.76 -24.30 12.04
C ILE A 44 21.37 -23.64 12.00
N ALA A 45 20.37 -24.24 12.66
CA ALA A 45 19.02 -23.70 12.70
C ALA A 45 18.98 -22.28 13.29
N GLN A 46 19.74 -22.04 14.37
CA GLN A 46 19.86 -20.71 14.98
C GLN A 46 20.53 -19.69 14.06
N LYS A 47 21.58 -20.08 13.32
CA LYS A 47 22.25 -19.20 12.36
C LYS A 47 21.31 -18.80 11.22
N GLU A 48 20.54 -19.74 10.69
CA GLU A 48 19.55 -19.41 9.65
C GLU A 48 18.46 -18.48 10.17
N MET A 49 17.98 -18.71 11.40
CA MET A 49 16.99 -17.85 12.04
C MET A 49 17.52 -16.43 12.24
N LEU A 50 18.77 -16.29 12.70
CA LEU A 50 19.43 -15.00 12.84
C LEU A 50 19.53 -14.26 11.50
N GLN A 51 20.00 -14.94 10.46
CA GLN A 51 20.11 -14.33 9.12
C GLN A 51 18.74 -13.88 8.57
N ARG A 52 17.69 -14.68 8.80
CA ARG A 52 16.32 -14.31 8.43
C ARG A 52 15.88 -13.05 9.18
N PHE A 53 16.14 -12.96 10.49
CA PHE A 53 15.80 -11.77 11.28
C PHE A 53 16.55 -10.53 10.82
N GLU A 54 17.85 -10.63 10.56
CA GLU A 54 18.66 -9.51 10.09
C GLU A 54 18.13 -8.98 8.75
N LYS A 55 17.86 -9.87 7.79
CA LYS A 55 17.30 -9.49 6.49
C LYS A 55 15.93 -8.86 6.61
N THR A 56 15.05 -9.42 7.43
CA THR A 56 13.71 -8.85 7.66
C THR A 56 13.79 -7.48 8.33
N ASN A 57 14.69 -7.30 9.29
CA ASN A 57 14.87 -6.03 9.99
C ASN A 57 15.44 -4.94 9.07
N GLU A 58 16.38 -5.29 8.19
CA GLU A 58 16.90 -4.39 7.17
C GLU A 58 15.81 -3.97 6.19
N MET A 59 15.03 -4.93 5.66
CA MET A 59 13.90 -4.63 4.77
C MET A 59 12.84 -3.76 5.45
N LEU A 60 12.53 -4.02 6.72
CA LEU A 60 11.58 -3.22 7.48
C LEU A 60 12.10 -1.79 7.69
N THR A 61 13.38 -1.64 8.01
CA THR A 61 14.03 -0.34 8.17
C THR A 61 14.01 0.45 6.87
N ASN A 62 14.33 -0.21 5.75
CA ASN A 62 14.26 0.41 4.42
C ASN A 62 12.82 0.80 4.04
N CYS A 63 11.85 -0.08 4.30
CA CYS A 63 10.43 0.20 4.08
C CYS A 63 9.98 1.44 4.86
N ASN A 64 10.31 1.51 6.16
CA ASN A 64 10.01 2.68 6.99
C ASN A 64 10.61 3.97 6.42
N LEU A 65 11.88 3.92 5.99
CA LEU A 65 12.56 5.06 5.38
C LEU A 65 11.88 5.52 4.08
N LEU A 66 11.55 4.57 3.19
CA LEU A 66 10.86 4.83 1.95
C LEU A 66 9.47 5.43 2.22
N SER A 67 8.67 4.81 3.09
CA SER A 67 7.34 5.28 3.46
C SER A 67 7.38 6.69 4.03
N MET A 68 8.34 7.01 4.90
CA MET A 68 8.52 8.36 5.43
C MET A 68 8.89 9.37 4.34
N SER A 69 9.80 9.02 3.42
CA SER A 69 10.19 9.87 2.30
C SER A 69 9.02 10.17 1.36
N HIS A 70 8.27 9.13 0.97
CA HIS A 70 7.06 9.27 0.17
C HIS A 70 6.02 10.16 0.85
N LEU A 71 5.72 9.91 2.13
CA LEU A 71 4.78 10.71 2.89
C LEU A 71 5.20 12.19 2.93
N LYS A 72 6.48 12.47 3.14
CA LYS A 72 7.01 13.84 3.18
C LYS A 72 6.79 14.56 1.86
N THR A 73 7.15 13.93 0.74
CA THR A 73 6.98 14.51 -0.61
C THR A 73 5.51 14.75 -0.93
N THR A 74 4.67 13.72 -0.77
CA THR A 74 3.22 13.84 -1.04
C THR A 74 2.55 14.87 -0.14
N SER A 75 2.93 14.96 1.14
CA SER A 75 2.38 15.97 2.06
C SER A 75 2.77 17.39 1.65
N GLN A 76 4.00 17.60 1.18
CA GLN A 76 4.43 18.90 0.66
C GLN A 76 3.67 19.29 -0.59
N ASP A 77 3.49 18.37 -1.53
CA ASP A 77 2.77 18.65 -2.77
C ASP A 77 1.28 18.88 -2.52
N LEU A 78 0.66 18.10 -1.63
CA LEU A 78 -0.72 18.34 -1.19
C LEU A 78 -0.89 19.74 -0.60
N LYS A 79 0.06 20.18 0.24
CA LYS A 79 0.05 21.53 0.82
C LYS A 79 0.18 22.61 -0.26
N LYS A 80 1.09 22.45 -1.24
CA LYS A 80 1.24 23.38 -2.37
C LYS A 80 -0.04 23.46 -3.20
N HIS A 81 -0.64 22.33 -3.56
CA HIS A 81 -1.86 22.29 -4.35
C HIS A 81 -3.05 22.94 -3.61
N THR A 82 -3.17 22.69 -2.31
CA THR A 82 -4.21 23.31 -1.48
C THR A 82 -4.04 24.82 -1.40
N GLN A 83 -2.79 25.29 -1.28
CA GLN A 83 -2.47 26.73 -1.29
C GLN A 83 -2.83 27.38 -2.63
N MET A 84 -2.47 26.74 -3.75
CA MET A 84 -2.80 27.21 -5.09
C MET A 84 -4.32 27.30 -5.29
N LEU A 85 -5.09 26.29 -4.85
CA LEU A 85 -6.56 26.33 -4.92
C LEU A 85 -7.14 27.51 -4.12
N ALA A 86 -6.58 27.82 -2.96
CA ALA A 86 -6.99 28.96 -2.16
C ALA A 86 -6.71 30.30 -2.85
N GLU A 87 -5.59 30.40 -3.57
CA GLU A 87 -5.23 31.58 -4.38
C GLU A 87 -6.16 31.74 -5.59
N LEU A 88 -6.38 30.68 -6.36
CA LEU A 88 -7.33 30.69 -7.49
C LEU A 88 -8.73 31.10 -7.05
N ARG A 89 -9.18 30.63 -5.88
CA ARG A 89 -10.46 31.05 -5.31
C ARG A 89 -10.50 32.57 -5.05
N LYS A 90 -9.43 33.15 -4.49
CA LYS A 90 -9.35 34.60 -4.25
C LYS A 90 -9.36 35.38 -5.56
N ASP A 91 -8.69 34.88 -6.59
CA ASP A 91 -8.65 35.52 -7.90
C ASP A 91 -10.01 35.51 -8.59
N LEU A 92 -10.76 34.39 -8.48
CA LEU A 92 -12.15 34.32 -8.94
C LEU A 92 -13.04 35.28 -8.15
N ASP A 93 -12.95 35.31 -6.82
CA ASP A 93 -13.72 36.24 -5.97
C ASP A 93 -13.45 37.71 -6.37
N SER A 94 -12.19 38.05 -6.63
CA SER A 94 -11.76 39.38 -7.08
C SER A 94 -12.33 39.72 -8.47
N THR A 95 -12.23 38.78 -9.40
CA THR A 95 -12.75 38.93 -10.77
C THR A 95 -14.25 39.14 -10.75
N PHE A 96 -15.02 38.34 -10.00
CA PHE A 96 -16.47 38.50 -9.89
C PHE A 96 -16.87 39.84 -9.25
N LYS A 97 -16.17 40.30 -8.20
CA LYS A 97 -16.39 41.62 -7.60
C LYS A 97 -16.14 42.76 -8.60
N ARG A 98 -15.07 42.66 -9.39
CA ARG A 98 -14.74 43.65 -10.41
C ARG A 98 -15.77 43.68 -11.54
N ILE A 99 -16.22 42.51 -12.01
CA ILE A 99 -17.32 42.39 -12.98
C ILE A 99 -18.60 43.02 -12.42
N ALA A 100 -18.97 42.72 -11.17
CA ALA A 100 -20.16 43.29 -10.53
C ALA A 100 -20.08 44.83 -10.46
N THR A 101 -18.91 45.36 -10.11
CA THR A 101 -18.65 46.81 -10.09
C THR A 101 -18.80 47.42 -11.49
N PHE A 102 -18.22 46.80 -12.52
CA PHE A 102 -18.37 47.28 -13.90
C PHE A 102 -19.82 47.25 -14.37
N ARG A 103 -20.54 46.16 -14.09
CA ARG A 103 -21.97 46.09 -14.40
C ARG A 103 -22.71 47.24 -13.73
N SER A 104 -22.50 47.47 -12.43
CA SER A 104 -23.15 48.58 -11.71
C SER A 104 -22.82 49.94 -12.32
N LYS A 105 -21.56 50.20 -12.72
CA LYS A 105 -21.17 51.45 -13.38
C LYS A 105 -21.87 51.64 -14.72
N ILE A 106 -21.95 50.59 -15.54
CA ILE A 106 -22.66 50.63 -16.83
C ILE A 106 -24.14 50.95 -16.62
N LYS A 107 -24.80 50.33 -15.62
CA LYS A 107 -26.21 50.61 -15.31
C LYS A 107 -26.45 52.10 -14.99
N VAL A 108 -25.53 52.71 -14.25
CA VAL A 108 -25.65 54.11 -13.82
C VAL A 108 -25.32 55.09 -14.96
N GLN A 109 -24.27 54.81 -15.73
CA GLN A 109 -23.79 55.76 -16.76
C GLN A 109 -24.49 55.60 -18.12
N HIS A 110 -25.01 54.41 -18.43
CA HIS A 110 -25.63 54.11 -19.72
C HIS A 110 -26.91 53.28 -19.55
N PRO A 111 -28.00 53.88 -19.04
CA PRO A 111 -29.28 53.19 -18.88
C PRO A 111 -29.84 52.68 -20.22
N ASP A 112 -29.56 53.39 -21.32
CA ASP A 112 -30.07 53.07 -22.66
C ASP A 112 -29.43 51.78 -23.22
N LEU A 113 -28.12 51.60 -23.01
CA LEU A 113 -27.41 50.36 -23.37
C LEU A 113 -27.95 49.18 -22.57
N GLN A 114 -28.26 49.39 -21.29
CA GLN A 114 -28.81 48.33 -20.47
C GLN A 114 -30.21 47.90 -20.95
N LYS A 115 -31.02 48.83 -21.43
CA LYS A 115 -32.35 48.57 -21.99
C LYS A 115 -32.25 47.78 -23.31
N SER A 116 -31.35 48.19 -24.20
CA SER A 116 -31.09 47.48 -25.46
C SER A 116 -30.56 46.06 -25.22
N ILE A 117 -29.62 45.86 -24.28
CA ILE A 117 -29.12 44.52 -23.92
C ILE A 117 -30.26 43.64 -23.37
N LEU A 118 -31.18 44.20 -22.59
CA LEU A 118 -32.30 43.44 -22.02
C LEU A 118 -33.28 42.99 -23.12
N GLU A 119 -33.62 43.89 -24.04
CA GLU A 119 -34.46 43.59 -25.21
C GLU A 119 -33.82 42.54 -26.12
N GLU A 120 -32.51 42.61 -26.34
CA GLU A 120 -31.77 41.62 -27.14
C GLU A 120 -31.77 40.24 -26.47
N LYS A 121 -31.54 40.20 -25.15
CA LYS A 121 -31.59 38.95 -24.37
C LYS A 121 -32.98 38.31 -24.38
N GLN A 122 -34.03 39.13 -24.43
CA GLN A 122 -35.41 38.67 -24.45
C GLN A 122 -35.78 38.09 -25.83
N LYS A 123 -35.33 38.73 -26.92
CA LYS A 123 -35.42 38.18 -28.27
C LYS A 123 -34.66 36.86 -28.43
N GLU A 124 -33.46 36.74 -27.86
CA GLU A 124 -32.67 35.49 -27.91
C GLU A 124 -33.36 34.34 -27.15
N LEU A 125 -34.03 34.64 -26.04
CA LEU A 125 -34.79 33.65 -25.27
C LEU A 125 -36.04 33.17 -26.00
N GLU A 126 -36.74 34.09 -26.68
CA GLU A 126 -37.90 33.78 -27.53
C GLU A 126 -37.49 32.93 -28.75
N GLN A 127 -36.34 33.24 -29.38
CA GLN A 127 -35.79 32.45 -30.49
C GLN A 127 -35.45 31.00 -30.08
N LYS A 128 -34.86 30.80 -28.89
CA LYS A 128 -34.49 29.46 -28.39
C LYS A 128 -35.68 28.54 -28.06
N THR A 129 -36.85 29.10 -27.77
CA THR A 129 -38.07 28.31 -27.53
C THR A 129 -38.68 27.72 -28.80
N VAL A 130 -38.38 28.28 -29.98
CA VAL A 130 -38.92 27.82 -31.27
C VAL A 130 -38.10 26.66 -31.86
N ASP A 131 -36.79 26.61 -31.62
CA ASP A 131 -35.91 25.59 -32.19
C ASP A 131 -35.92 24.24 -31.43
N SER A 132 -36.43 24.22 -30.20
CA SER A 132 -36.48 23.01 -29.34
C SER A 132 -37.55 21.98 -29.76
N SER A 133 -38.44 22.34 -30.68
CA SER A 133 -39.54 21.49 -31.15
C SER A 133 -39.26 20.70 -32.44
N SER A 134 -38.06 20.79 -33.04
CA SER A 134 -37.83 20.32 -34.43
C SER A 134 -36.77 19.23 -34.65
N SER A 135 -36.09 18.68 -33.65
CA SER A 135 -35.12 17.59 -33.92
C SER A 135 -35.37 16.37 -33.03
N GLY A 136 -36.36 15.57 -33.43
CA GLY A 136 -36.44 14.17 -33.04
C GLY A 136 -35.35 13.35 -33.74
N SER A 137 -34.68 12.53 -32.94
CA SER A 137 -34.02 11.26 -33.30
C SER A 137 -32.81 11.27 -34.24
N ALA A 138 -31.63 11.11 -33.63
CA ALA A 138 -30.60 10.18 -34.14
C ALA A 138 -29.71 9.71 -32.98
N SER A 139 -30.00 8.52 -32.44
CA SER A 139 -29.11 7.80 -31.54
C SER A 139 -27.85 7.37 -32.28
N THR A 140 -26.67 7.77 -31.80
CA THR A 140 -25.38 7.20 -32.20
C THR A 140 -24.89 6.27 -31.09
N ALA A 141 -25.06 4.97 -31.31
CA ALA A 141 -24.41 3.94 -30.50
C ALA A 141 -22.92 3.89 -30.88
N SER A 142 -22.03 4.04 -29.88
CA SER A 142 -20.59 3.78 -30.02
C SER A 142 -20.26 2.44 -29.34
N PRO A 143 -19.55 1.50 -30.00
CA PRO A 143 -19.10 0.27 -29.37
C PRO A 143 -17.81 0.53 -28.58
N TYR A 144 -17.85 0.34 -27.26
CA TYR A 144 -16.65 0.22 -26.45
C TYR A 144 -16.06 -1.18 -26.65
N ASN A 145 -14.86 -1.27 -27.24
CA ASN A 145 -14.03 -2.48 -27.20
C ASN A 145 -13.17 -2.42 -25.94
N SER A 146 -13.30 -3.42 -25.07
CA SER A 146 -12.44 -3.64 -23.92
C SER A 146 -11.55 -4.85 -24.18
N ASP A 147 -10.38 -4.62 -24.77
CA ASP A 147 -9.27 -5.56 -24.69
C ASP A 147 -8.44 -5.19 -23.46
N THR A 148 -8.65 -5.90 -22.36
CA THR A 148 -7.73 -5.92 -21.21
C THR A 148 -7.03 -7.27 -21.18
N ASN A 149 -5.71 -7.20 -21.28
CA ASN A 149 -4.72 -8.26 -21.08
C ASN A 149 -4.54 -8.55 -19.58
#